data_AF-A0A8X6P4W6-F1
#
_entry.id   AF-A0A8X6P4W6-F1
#
_cell.length_a   1.000
_cell.length_b   1.000
_cell.length_c   1.000
_cell.angle_alpha   90.00
_cell.angle_beta   90.00
_cell.angle_gamma   90.00
#
_symmetry.space_group_name_H-M   'P 1'
#
loop_
_entity.id
_entity.type
_entity.pdbx_description
1 polymer ?
#
loop_
_entity_poly.entity_id
_entity_poly.type
_entity_poly.pdbx_seq_one_letter_code
_entity_poly.pdbx_strand_id
1 'polypeptide(L)'
;MRVMFQRGIENSHYYSLETEHYMLLILDIDVIAVLITSSLVLTSLSGYYGFVCFQLQLIFSRLETSTENVKKNCNYGQIIYNYLELIRIVKSLDDCLNYPAFVIVLSGLLGLFYTNYDLVFVPKSGCLHYFSITLGEIYFFTLFVMIMLSASAVNSSSAAAKEAVMSLPGKVPEHYNELKVVVRGECMRDVSLTLWKTYKIDRSLLISALGTLLTYGILVATLGAMNGSRSN
;
A
#
# COMPACT_ATOMS: atom_id res chain seq x y z
N MET A 1 17.71 6.47 19.10
CA MET A 1 18.85 5.54 18.86
C MET A 1 20.20 6.23 19.11
N ARG A 2 20.48 7.40 18.51
CA ARG A 2 21.69 8.23 18.75
C ARG A 2 21.99 8.53 20.23
N VAL A 3 20.97 8.92 21.01
CA VAL A 3 21.09 9.27 22.44
C VAL A 3 21.43 8.07 23.33
N MET A 4 20.95 6.87 22.98
CA MET A 4 21.28 5.65 23.74
C MET A 4 22.69 5.15 23.40
N PHE A 5 23.16 5.36 22.18
CA PHE A 5 24.52 4.99 21.76
C PHE A 5 25.56 5.95 22.34
N GLN A 6 25.27 7.27 22.41
CA GLN A 6 26.12 8.26 23.09
C GLN A 6 26.35 7.91 24.56
N ARG A 7 25.31 7.52 25.31
CA ARG A 7 25.46 7.07 26.71
C ARG A 7 26.27 5.80 26.88
N GLY A 8 26.32 4.94 25.86
CA GLY A 8 27.13 3.72 25.88
C GLY A 8 28.63 4.00 25.74
N ILE A 9 28.98 5.02 24.96
CA ILE A 9 30.37 5.39 24.64
C ILE A 9 31.00 6.23 25.77
N GLU A 10 30.22 7.14 26.39
CA GLU A 10 30.66 7.97 27.53
C GLU A 10 31.16 7.15 28.74
N ASN A 11 30.66 5.92 28.92
CA ASN A 11 31.06 5.04 30.02
C ASN A 11 32.34 4.22 29.75
N SER A 12 32.94 4.32 28.56
CA SER A 12 34.19 3.61 28.23
C SER A 12 35.37 4.60 28.19
N HIS A 13 36.11 4.64 29.28
CA HIS A 13 37.19 5.61 29.56
C HIS A 13 38.48 5.44 28.70
N TYR A 14 38.40 4.82 27.51
CA TYR A 14 39.58 4.25 26.82
C TYR A 14 39.72 4.54 25.32
N TYR A 15 38.83 5.30 24.68
CA TYR A 15 38.95 5.62 23.24
C TYR A 15 39.55 7.01 23.00
N SER A 16 40.42 7.13 22.00
CA SER A 16 40.92 8.44 21.56
C SER A 16 39.79 9.20 20.85
N LEU A 17 39.72 10.52 21.05
CA LEU A 17 38.70 11.42 20.47
C LEU A 17 38.55 11.24 18.93
N GLU A 18 39.65 10.88 18.26
CA GLU A 18 39.68 10.57 16.83
C GLU A 18 38.91 9.30 16.49
N THR A 19 39.11 8.20 17.24
CA THR A 19 38.39 6.93 17.02
C THR A 19 36.89 7.03 17.26
N GLU A 20 36.45 7.88 18.20
CA GLU A 20 35.03 8.17 18.42
C GLU A 20 34.40 8.88 17.22
N HIS A 21 35.13 9.84 16.62
CA HIS A 21 34.63 10.58 15.47
C HIS A 21 34.49 9.69 14.22
N TYR A 22 35.44 8.78 13.98
CA TYR A 22 35.36 7.81 12.89
C TYR A 22 34.19 6.82 13.08
N MET A 23 33.96 6.33 14.31
CA MET A 23 32.84 5.44 14.60
C MET A 23 31.48 6.10 14.35
N LEU A 24 31.32 7.37 14.74
CA LEU A 24 30.10 8.14 14.47
C LEU A 24 29.89 8.40 12.97
N LEU A 25 30.96 8.70 12.23
CA LEU A 25 30.90 8.87 10.77
C LEU A 25 30.48 7.58 10.06
N ILE A 26 31.07 6.43 10.43
CA ILE A 26 30.71 5.13 9.85
C ILE A 26 29.23 4.83 10.12
N LEU A 27 28.76 5.07 11.36
CA LEU A 27 27.36 4.85 11.73
C LEU A 27 26.40 5.75 10.92
N ASP A 28 26.74 7.03 10.75
CA ASP A 28 25.92 7.96 9.97
C ASP A 28 25.87 7.55 8.48
N ILE A 29 27.00 7.12 7.90
CA ILE A 29 27.06 6.61 6.52
C ILE A 29 26.21 5.36 6.35
N ASP A 30 26.29 4.40 7.27
CA ASP A 30 25.51 3.16 7.23
C ASP A 30 24.00 3.45 7.30
N VAL A 31 23.59 4.36 8.18
CA VAL A 31 22.18 4.78 8.31
C VAL A 31 21.69 5.41 7.00
N ILE A 32 22.50 6.30 6.40
CA ILE A 32 22.15 6.94 5.12
C ILE A 32 22.06 5.88 4.00
N ALA A 33 23.01 4.95 3.93
CA ALA A 33 23.01 3.89 2.93
C ALA A 33 21.76 2.99 3.03
N VAL A 34 21.37 2.61 4.26
CA VAL A 34 20.15 1.83 4.52
C VAL A 34 18.89 2.61 4.12
N LEU A 35 18.83 3.91 4.41
CA LEU A 35 17.69 4.77 4.03
C LEU A 35 17.56 4.91 2.51
N ILE A 36 18.67 5.14 1.81
CA ILE A 36 18.68 5.24 0.34
C ILE A 36 18.28 3.90 -0.29
N THR A 37 18.83 2.79 0.20
CA THR A 37 18.53 1.46 -0.34
C THR A 37 17.07 1.08 -0.11
N SER A 38 16.56 1.29 1.11
CA SER A 38 15.17 0.98 1.44
C SER A 38 14.16 1.84 0.66
N SER A 39 14.42 3.15 0.51
CA SER A 39 13.57 4.02 -0.29
C SER A 39 13.57 3.66 -1.78
N LEU A 40 14.73 3.28 -2.34
CA LEU A 40 14.81 2.81 -3.73
C LEU A 40 13.97 1.54 -3.94
N VAL A 41 14.08 0.58 -3.02
CA VAL A 41 13.33 -0.68 -3.08
C VAL A 41 11.82 -0.42 -2.95
N LEU A 42 11.40 0.38 -1.97
CA LEU A 42 9.98 0.69 -1.75
C LEU A 42 9.36 1.40 -2.95
N THR A 43 10.05 2.40 -3.51
CA THR A 43 9.58 3.15 -4.67
C THR A 43 9.49 2.26 -5.92
N SER A 44 10.47 1.37 -6.12
CA SER A 44 10.47 0.45 -7.25
C SER A 44 9.32 -0.55 -7.16
N LEU A 45 9.11 -1.12 -5.96
CA LEU A 45 8.02 -2.06 -5.71
C LEU A 45 6.65 -1.38 -5.81
N SER A 46 6.49 -0.16 -5.29
CA SER A 46 5.23 0.58 -5.40
C SER A 46 4.92 0.96 -6.85
N GLY A 47 5.95 1.37 -7.59
CA GLY A 47 5.85 1.65 -9.03
C GLY A 47 5.40 0.41 -9.82
N TYR A 48 6.05 -0.73 -9.57
CA TYR A 48 5.67 -2.00 -10.19
C TYR A 48 4.24 -2.41 -9.83
N TYR A 49 3.88 -2.34 -8.55
CA TYR A 49 2.53 -2.67 -8.08
C TYR A 49 1.46 -1.78 -8.72
N GLY A 50 1.69 -0.47 -8.75
CA GLY A 50 0.79 0.48 -9.41
C GLY A 50 0.64 0.21 -10.90
N PHE A 51 1.74 -0.11 -11.59
CA PHE A 51 1.70 -0.50 -13.00
C PHE A 51 0.87 -1.76 -13.23
N VAL A 52 1.09 -2.82 -12.44
CA VAL A 52 0.31 -4.07 -12.53
C VAL A 52 -1.18 -3.79 -12.28
N CYS A 53 -1.50 -3.02 -11.25
CA CYS A 53 -2.88 -2.65 -10.95
C CYS A 53 -3.52 -1.85 -12.09
N PHE A 54 -2.80 -0.90 -12.68
CA PHE A 54 -3.27 -0.14 -13.84
C PHE A 54 -3.58 -1.05 -15.04
N GLN A 55 -2.70 -2.01 -15.34
CA GLN A 55 -2.95 -2.99 -16.40
C GLN A 55 -4.18 -3.85 -16.10
N LEU A 56 -4.32 -4.36 -14.88
CA LEU A 56 -5.49 -5.14 -14.47
C LEU A 56 -6.79 -4.33 -14.60
N GLN A 57 -6.78 -3.08 -14.14
CA GLN A 57 -7.94 -2.19 -14.25
C GLN A 57 -8.34 -1.99 -15.72
N LEU A 58 -7.39 -1.73 -16.61
CA LEU A 58 -7.65 -1.60 -18.04
C LEU A 58 -8.25 -2.88 -18.64
N ILE A 59 -7.74 -4.06 -18.27
CA ILE A 59 -8.25 -5.33 -18.77
C ILE A 59 -9.69 -5.55 -18.28
N PHE A 60 -9.98 -5.26 -17.00
CA PHE A 60 -11.34 -5.37 -16.47
C PHE A 60 -12.33 -4.42 -17.17
N SER A 61 -11.96 -3.16 -17.39
CA SER A 61 -12.80 -2.21 -18.13
C SER A 61 -13.03 -2.63 -19.59
N ARG A 62 -12.03 -3.25 -20.23
CA ARG A 62 -12.21 -3.84 -21.57
C ARG A 62 -13.15 -5.04 -21.58
N LEU A 63 -13.10 -5.88 -20.55
CA LEU A 63 -14.02 -7.01 -20.43
C LEU A 63 -15.45 -6.54 -20.20
N GLU A 64 -15.66 -5.52 -19.38
CA GLU A 64 -16.97 -4.91 -19.12
C GLU A 64 -17.59 -4.39 -20.43
N THR A 65 -16.86 -3.54 -21.16
CA THR A 65 -17.31 -3.01 -22.47
C THR A 65 -17.52 -4.10 -23.52
N SER A 66 -16.67 -5.14 -23.54
CA SER A 66 -16.84 -6.29 -24.41
C SER A 66 -18.11 -7.08 -24.08
N THR A 67 -18.43 -7.23 -22.79
CA THR A 67 -19.62 -7.93 -22.31
C THR A 67 -20.91 -7.22 -22.74
N GLU A 68 -20.93 -5.88 -22.67
CA GLU A 68 -22.06 -5.09 -23.17
C GLU A 68 -22.28 -5.24 -24.68
N ASN A 69 -21.19 -5.27 -25.45
CA ASN A 69 -21.24 -5.42 -26.90
C ASN A 69 -21.65 -6.85 -27.32
N VAL A 70 -21.15 -7.88 -26.64
CA VAL A 70 -21.43 -9.29 -26.97
C VAL A 70 -22.83 -9.73 -26.58
N LYS A 71 -23.47 -9.05 -25.62
CA LYS A 71 -24.93 -9.18 -25.39
C LYS A 71 -25.75 -9.00 -26.69
N LYS A 72 -25.18 -8.35 -27.71
CA LYS A 72 -25.78 -8.18 -29.05
C LYS A 72 -25.35 -9.26 -30.07
N ASN A 73 -24.17 -9.86 -29.93
CA ASN A 73 -23.53 -10.73 -30.95
C ASN A 73 -23.43 -12.22 -30.56
N CYS A 74 -24.00 -12.65 -29.43
CA CYS A 74 -24.16 -14.06 -29.03
C CYS A 74 -22.88 -14.93 -28.84
N ASN A 75 -21.69 -14.34 -28.65
CA ASN A 75 -20.45 -15.08 -28.36
C ASN A 75 -20.12 -15.16 -26.85
N TYR A 76 -20.98 -15.85 -26.08
CA TYR A 76 -20.91 -15.88 -24.62
C TYR A 76 -19.75 -16.72 -24.05
N GLY A 77 -19.37 -17.80 -24.75
CA GLY A 77 -18.36 -18.74 -24.25
C GLY A 77 -16.97 -18.13 -24.12
N GLN A 78 -16.56 -17.33 -25.11
CA GLN A 78 -15.23 -16.71 -25.15
C GLN A 78 -15.04 -15.64 -24.06
N ILE A 79 -16.07 -14.87 -23.74
CA ILE A 79 -16.02 -13.88 -22.65
C ILE A 79 -15.84 -14.56 -21.30
N ILE A 80 -16.62 -15.61 -21.05
CA ILE A 80 -16.55 -16.34 -19.79
C ILE A 80 -15.17 -16.98 -19.62
N TYR A 81 -14.62 -17.58 -20.68
CA TYR A 81 -13.26 -18.13 -20.66
C TYR A 81 -12.21 -17.05 -20.33
N ASN A 82 -12.23 -15.92 -21.05
CA ASN A 82 -11.28 -14.82 -20.82
C ASN A 82 -11.39 -14.25 -19.39
N TYR A 83 -12.60 -14.17 -18.84
CA TYR A 83 -12.84 -13.71 -17.48
C TYR A 83 -12.28 -14.69 -16.43
N LEU A 84 -12.49 -15.99 -16.60
CA LEU A 84 -11.95 -17.01 -15.70
C LEU A 84 -10.41 -17.03 -15.72
N GLU A 85 -9.81 -16.89 -16.91
CA GLU A 85 -8.37 -16.74 -17.05
C GLU A 85 -7.85 -15.50 -16.33
N LEU A 86 -8.53 -14.35 -16.48
CA LEU A 86 -8.17 -13.12 -15.78
C LEU A 86 -8.24 -13.28 -14.26
N ILE A 87 -9.29 -13.92 -13.74
CA ILE A 87 -9.40 -14.22 -12.30
C ILE A 87 -8.19 -15.00 -11.80
N ARG A 88 -7.75 -16.02 -12.55
CA ARG A 88 -6.59 -16.84 -12.16
C ARG A 88 -5.32 -16.02 -12.14
N ILE A 89 -5.14 -15.12 -13.10
CA ILE A 89 -4.01 -14.18 -13.15
C ILE A 89 -4.05 -13.25 -11.94
N VAL A 90 -5.19 -12.62 -11.65
CA VAL A 90 -5.35 -11.71 -10.50
C VAL A 90 -5.06 -12.42 -9.18
N LYS A 91 -5.55 -13.66 -9.01
CA LYS A 91 -5.29 -14.46 -7.82
C LYS A 91 -3.80 -14.77 -7.66
N SER A 92 -3.12 -15.18 -8.72
CA SER A 92 -1.68 -15.45 -8.72
C SER A 92 -0.87 -14.18 -8.39
N LEU A 93 -1.29 -13.04 -8.93
CA LEU A 93 -0.69 -11.75 -8.63
C LEU A 93 -0.91 -11.34 -7.17
N ASP A 94 -2.12 -11.53 -6.63
CA ASP A 94 -2.41 -11.27 -5.22
C ASP A 94 -1.56 -12.16 -4.32
N ASP A 95 -1.43 -13.45 -4.62
CA ASP A 95 -0.59 -14.39 -3.87
C ASP A 95 0.88 -13.95 -3.79
N CYS A 96 1.40 -13.33 -4.86
CA CYS A 96 2.76 -12.80 -4.90
C CYS A 96 2.91 -11.41 -4.24
N LEU A 97 1.94 -10.53 -4.44
CA LEU A 97 2.06 -9.10 -4.12
C LEU A 97 1.38 -8.69 -2.81
N ASN A 98 0.56 -9.54 -2.19
CA ASN A 98 -0.15 -9.20 -0.95
C ASN A 98 0.78 -8.76 0.19
N TYR A 99 1.93 -9.42 0.33
CA TYR A 99 2.89 -9.15 1.41
C TYR A 99 3.72 -7.89 1.11
N PRO A 100 4.33 -7.74 -0.08
CA PRO A 100 4.97 -6.48 -0.46
C PRO A 100 4.05 -5.27 -0.35
N ALA A 101 2.79 -5.39 -0.80
CA ALA A 101 1.80 -4.32 -0.68
C ALA A 101 1.52 -3.96 0.79
N PHE A 102 1.38 -4.95 1.66
CA PHE A 102 1.24 -4.73 3.10
C PHE A 102 2.43 -3.99 3.70
N VAL A 103 3.66 -4.42 3.37
CA VAL A 103 4.88 -3.77 3.87
C VAL A 103 4.94 -2.31 3.42
N ILE A 104 4.64 -2.01 2.15
CA ILE A 104 4.64 -0.64 1.64
C ILE A 104 3.60 0.22 2.35
N VAL A 105 2.37 -0.28 2.53
CA VAL A 105 1.31 0.44 3.24
C VAL A 105 1.70 0.70 4.69
N LEU A 106 2.25 -0.30 5.39
CA LEU A 106 2.70 -0.17 6.76
C LEU A 106 3.85 0.85 6.87
N SER A 107 4.84 0.77 5.98
CA SER A 107 5.95 1.74 5.90
C SER A 107 5.45 3.16 5.63
N GLY A 108 4.45 3.32 4.75
CA GLY A 108 3.81 4.61 4.48
C GLY A 108 3.14 5.19 5.73
N LEU A 109 2.37 4.39 6.47
CA LEU A 109 1.71 4.83 7.69
C LEU A 109 2.70 5.18 8.82
N LEU A 110 3.73 4.36 9.01
CA LEU A 110 4.78 4.62 10.00
C LEU A 110 5.58 5.88 9.64
N GLY A 111 5.91 6.05 8.35
CA GLY A 111 6.60 7.23 7.84
C GLY A 111 5.80 8.50 8.06
N LEU A 112 4.51 8.50 7.71
CA LEU A 112 3.60 9.62 7.95
C LEU A 112 3.48 9.97 9.43
N PHE A 113 3.34 8.97 10.29
CA PHE A 113 3.29 9.19 11.74
C PHE A 113 4.59 9.82 12.25
N TYR A 114 5.74 9.31 11.79
CA TYR A 114 7.05 9.80 12.20
C TYR A 114 7.29 11.25 11.75
N THR A 115 7.02 11.59 10.49
CA THR A 115 7.23 12.96 9.98
C THR A 115 6.32 13.97 10.68
N ASN A 116 5.07 13.58 10.97
CA ASN A 116 4.13 14.42 11.73
C ASN A 116 4.56 14.58 13.19
N TYR A 117 5.09 13.52 13.82
CA TYR A 117 5.66 13.60 15.15
C TYR A 117 6.86 14.56 15.18
N ASP A 118 7.79 14.44 14.24
CA ASP A 118 8.97 15.30 14.16
C ASP A 118 8.58 16.78 13.99
N LEU A 119 7.60 17.04 13.12
CA LEU A 119 7.06 18.38 12.87
C LEU A 119 6.51 19.07 14.13
N VAL A 120 5.78 18.32 14.98
CA VAL A 120 5.13 18.86 16.18
C VAL A 120 6.11 18.99 17.35
N PHE A 121 6.99 18.00 17.54
CA PHE A 121 7.81 17.88 18.75
C PHE A 121 9.25 18.38 18.61
N VAL A 122 9.71 18.72 17.39
CA VAL A 122 11.04 19.31 17.14
C VAL A 122 10.91 20.74 16.57
N PRO A 123 10.28 21.69 17.28
CA PRO A 123 9.92 23.01 16.76
C PRO A 123 11.10 24.00 16.59
N LYS A 124 12.36 23.56 16.65
CA LYS A 124 13.55 24.42 16.60
C LYS A 124 14.57 24.00 15.55
N SER A 125 14.07 23.67 14.38
CA SER A 125 14.89 23.23 13.26
C SER A 125 14.94 24.29 12.16
N GLY A 126 16.11 24.49 11.53
CA GLY A 126 16.26 25.45 10.43
C GLY A 126 15.40 25.12 9.20
N CYS A 127 15.33 26.05 8.24
CA CYS A 127 14.52 25.94 7.01
C CYS A 127 14.74 24.62 6.25
N LEU A 128 15.98 24.15 6.16
CA LEU A 128 16.33 22.90 5.47
C LEU A 128 15.66 21.67 6.09
N HIS A 129 15.54 21.62 7.41
CA HIS A 129 14.92 20.48 8.09
C HIS A 129 13.41 20.43 7.84
N TYR A 130 12.73 21.58 7.89
CA TYR A 130 11.32 21.68 7.56
C TYR A 130 11.03 21.24 6.12
N PHE A 131 11.89 21.65 5.17
CA PHE A 131 11.83 21.21 3.79
C PHE A 131 11.99 19.69 3.66
N SER A 132 12.98 19.10 4.36
CA SER A 132 13.20 17.66 4.37
C SER A 132 12.01 16.87 4.96
N ILE A 133 11.42 17.32 6.07
CA ILE A 133 10.23 16.69 6.65
C ILE A 133 9.07 16.73 5.67
N THR A 134 8.81 17.89 5.07
CA THR A 134 7.70 18.08 4.14
C THR A 134 7.84 17.16 2.92
N LEU A 135 9.06 17.04 2.37
CA LEU A 135 9.32 16.10 1.27
C LEU A 135 9.12 14.64 1.70
N GLY A 136 9.56 14.27 2.90
CA GLY A 136 9.35 12.94 3.47
C GLY A 136 7.86 12.61 3.62
N GLU A 137 7.06 13.56 4.12
CA GLU A 137 5.62 13.41 4.25
C GLU A 137 4.95 13.18 2.89
N ILE A 138 5.28 14.02 1.89
CA ILE A 138 4.77 13.86 0.52
C ILE A 138 5.14 12.49 -0.04
N TYR A 139 6.37 12.03 0.19
CA TYR A 139 6.85 10.74 -0.27
C TYR A 139 6.05 9.57 0.34
N PHE A 140 5.94 9.50 1.67
CA PHE A 140 5.20 8.42 2.33
C PHE A 140 3.70 8.47 2.03
N PHE A 141 3.12 9.67 1.93
CA PHE A 141 1.74 9.86 1.50
C PHE A 141 1.52 9.31 0.09
N THR A 142 2.42 9.63 -0.84
CA THR A 142 2.34 9.17 -2.23
C THR A 142 2.42 7.65 -2.31
N LEU A 143 3.36 7.03 -1.58
CA LEU A 143 3.48 5.56 -1.53
C LEU A 143 2.19 4.92 -1.02
N PHE A 144 1.65 5.43 0.10
CA PHE A 144 0.43 4.92 0.71
C PHE A 144 -0.77 5.02 -0.25
N VAL A 145 -0.99 6.20 -0.82
CA VAL A 145 -2.12 6.47 -1.71
C VAL A 145 -2.00 5.68 -3.01
N MET A 146 -0.79 5.54 -3.57
CA MET A 146 -0.56 4.80 -4.82
C MET A 146 -1.00 3.34 -4.69
N ILE A 147 -0.61 2.64 -3.61
CA ILE A 147 -1.02 1.25 -3.40
C ILE A 147 -2.53 1.15 -3.16
N MET A 148 -3.04 1.96 -2.24
CA MET A 148 -4.43 1.87 -1.80
C MET A 148 -5.43 2.21 -2.91
N LEU A 149 -5.18 3.29 -3.67
CA LEU A 149 -6.07 3.70 -4.76
C LEU A 149 -6.00 2.73 -5.94
N SER A 150 -4.80 2.34 -6.37
CA SER A 150 -4.67 1.44 -7.52
C SER A 150 -5.31 0.08 -7.25
N ALA A 151 -5.11 -0.49 -6.05
CA ALA A 151 -5.74 -1.76 -5.70
C ALA A 151 -7.25 -1.63 -5.50
N SER A 152 -7.73 -0.55 -4.87
CA SER A 152 -9.16 -0.30 -4.74
C SER A 152 -9.85 -0.14 -6.10
N ALA A 153 -9.17 0.49 -7.07
CA ALA A 153 -9.70 0.64 -8.43
C ALA A 153 -9.86 -0.71 -9.12
N VAL A 154 -8.82 -1.56 -9.09
CA VAL A 154 -8.89 -2.94 -9.61
C VAL A 154 -10.02 -3.73 -8.94
N ASN A 155 -10.14 -3.65 -7.62
CA ASN A 155 -11.19 -4.35 -6.88
C ASN A 155 -12.59 -3.90 -7.30
N SER A 156 -12.78 -2.60 -7.55
CA SER A 156 -14.05 -2.08 -8.06
C SER A 156 -14.35 -2.53 -9.49
N SER A 157 -13.36 -2.50 -10.38
CA SER A 157 -13.52 -2.95 -11.77
C SER A 157 -13.72 -4.47 -11.87
N SER A 158 -13.07 -5.24 -11.01
CA SER A 158 -13.27 -6.69 -10.88
C SER A 158 -14.71 -7.02 -10.46
N ALA A 159 -15.25 -6.27 -9.48
CA ALA A 159 -16.63 -6.43 -9.04
C ALA A 159 -17.63 -6.08 -10.16
N ALA A 160 -17.43 -4.98 -10.88
CA ALA A 160 -18.27 -4.61 -12.01
C ALA A 160 -18.23 -5.66 -13.14
N ALA A 161 -17.03 -6.15 -13.49
CA ALA A 161 -16.87 -7.21 -14.48
C ALA A 161 -17.53 -8.53 -14.03
N LYS A 162 -17.45 -8.86 -12.74
CA LYS A 162 -18.15 -10.01 -12.15
C LYS A 162 -19.66 -9.89 -12.33
N GLU A 163 -20.23 -8.74 -11.97
CA GLU A 163 -21.67 -8.49 -12.13
C GLU A 163 -22.10 -8.57 -13.60
N ALA A 164 -21.32 -7.99 -14.51
CA ALA A 164 -21.55 -8.07 -15.94
C ALA A 164 -21.57 -9.52 -16.42
N VAL A 165 -20.57 -10.33 -16.05
CA VAL A 165 -20.49 -11.75 -16.42
C VAL A 165 -21.61 -12.57 -15.77
N MET A 166 -21.98 -12.31 -14.52
CA MET A 166 -23.09 -12.99 -13.83
C MET A 166 -24.46 -12.63 -14.39
N SER A 167 -24.60 -11.50 -15.09
CA SER A 167 -25.84 -11.15 -15.81
C SER A 167 -26.03 -11.94 -17.12
N LEU A 168 -24.97 -12.54 -17.66
CA LEU A 168 -24.99 -13.36 -18.88
C LEU A 168 -25.69 -14.72 -18.73
N PRO A 169 -25.45 -15.56 -17.69
CA PRO A 169 -25.94 -16.94 -17.63
C PRO A 169 -27.45 -17.12 -17.73
N GLY A 170 -28.26 -16.11 -17.38
CA GLY A 170 -29.72 -16.13 -17.63
C GLY A 170 -30.10 -16.11 -19.12
N LYS A 171 -29.16 -15.74 -20.01
CA LYS A 171 -29.32 -15.67 -21.47
C LYS A 171 -28.43 -16.65 -22.23
N VAL A 172 -27.62 -17.44 -21.53
CA VAL A 172 -26.70 -18.40 -22.15
C VAL A 172 -27.49 -19.65 -22.59
N PRO A 173 -27.39 -20.07 -23.87
CA PRO A 173 -28.06 -21.27 -24.39
C PRO A 173 -27.72 -22.53 -23.57
N GLU A 174 -28.65 -23.49 -23.50
CA GLU A 174 -28.48 -24.75 -22.75
C GLU A 174 -27.26 -25.58 -23.16
N HIS A 175 -26.74 -25.36 -24.37
CA HIS A 175 -25.53 -26.01 -24.88
C HIS A 175 -24.25 -25.69 -24.08
N TYR A 176 -24.28 -24.68 -23.20
CA TYR A 176 -23.16 -24.30 -22.32
C TYR A 176 -23.42 -24.62 -20.83
N ASN A 177 -24.17 -25.69 -20.53
CA ASN A 177 -24.47 -26.06 -19.14
C ASN A 177 -23.21 -26.30 -18.27
N GLU A 178 -22.14 -26.86 -18.83
CA GLU A 178 -20.86 -27.00 -18.12
C GLU A 178 -20.26 -25.64 -17.75
N LEU A 179 -20.34 -24.68 -18.68
CA LEU A 179 -19.89 -23.31 -18.47
C LEU A 179 -20.72 -22.60 -17.40
N LYS A 180 -22.03 -22.85 -17.33
CA LYS A 180 -22.89 -22.34 -16.24
C LYS A 180 -22.46 -22.86 -14.87
N VAL A 181 -22.08 -24.13 -14.76
CA VAL A 181 -21.59 -24.72 -13.50
C VAL A 181 -20.25 -24.11 -13.10
N VAL A 182 -19.31 -23.96 -14.04
CA VAL A 182 -18.00 -23.36 -13.78
C VAL A 182 -18.13 -21.88 -13.40
N VAL A 183 -18.97 -21.11 -14.10
CA VAL A 183 -19.29 -19.72 -13.73
C VAL A 183 -19.87 -19.67 -12.33
N ARG A 184 -20.86 -20.51 -12.01
CA ARG A 184 -21.47 -20.50 -10.68
C ARG A 184 -20.48 -20.90 -9.58
N GLY A 185 -19.49 -21.75 -9.86
CA GLY A 185 -18.46 -22.16 -8.90
C GLY A 185 -17.32 -21.15 -8.72
N GLU A 186 -16.68 -20.75 -9.82
CA GLU A 186 -15.49 -19.88 -9.77
C GLU A 186 -15.85 -18.38 -9.74
N CYS A 187 -16.88 -17.95 -10.48
CA CYS A 187 -17.30 -16.55 -10.50
C CYS A 187 -17.99 -16.14 -9.19
N MET A 188 -18.56 -17.09 -8.42
CA MET A 188 -19.10 -16.77 -7.09
C MET A 188 -18.01 -16.45 -6.06
N ARG A 189 -16.79 -16.94 -6.24
CA ARG A 189 -15.67 -16.58 -5.35
C ARG A 189 -15.27 -15.14 -5.61
N ASP A 190 -15.26 -14.32 -4.57
CA ASP A 190 -14.78 -12.95 -4.68
C ASP A 190 -13.26 -12.95 -4.91
N VAL A 191 -12.84 -12.31 -5.99
CA VAL A 191 -11.44 -12.13 -6.35
C VAL A 191 -11.13 -10.66 -6.18
N SER A 192 -10.28 -10.37 -5.20
CA SER A 192 -9.85 -9.03 -4.87
C SER A 192 -8.40 -9.03 -4.45
N LEU A 193 -7.70 -7.95 -4.77
CA LEU A 193 -6.40 -7.62 -4.22
C LEU A 193 -6.54 -7.33 -2.72
N THR A 194 -5.67 -7.97 -1.94
CA THR A 194 -5.67 -7.93 -0.47
C THR A 194 -4.32 -7.47 0.06
N LEU A 195 -4.34 -6.89 1.26
CA LEU A 195 -3.14 -6.72 2.07
C LEU A 195 -3.02 -7.95 2.95
N TRP A 196 -1.93 -8.71 2.76
CA TRP A 196 -1.63 -9.93 3.52
C TRP A 196 -2.79 -10.95 3.57
N LYS A 197 -3.71 -10.99 2.61
CA LYS A 197 -4.93 -11.83 2.70
C LYS A 197 -5.85 -11.56 3.91
N THR A 198 -5.58 -10.54 4.73
CA THR A 198 -6.39 -10.20 5.90
C THR A 198 -7.37 -9.09 5.58
N TYR A 199 -6.97 -8.11 4.77
CA TYR A 199 -7.81 -6.96 4.42
C TYR A 199 -7.97 -6.83 2.91
N LYS A 200 -9.22 -6.84 2.44
CA LYS A 200 -9.54 -6.41 1.07
C LYS A 200 -9.23 -4.92 0.95
N ILE A 201 -8.50 -4.53 -0.09
CA ILE A 201 -8.17 -3.12 -0.30
C ILE A 201 -9.40 -2.41 -0.87
N ASP A 202 -9.98 -1.52 -0.08
CA ASP A 202 -11.11 -0.69 -0.46
C ASP A 202 -10.93 0.76 0.04
N ARG A 203 -11.85 1.63 -0.38
CA ARG A 203 -11.84 3.04 0.04
C ARG A 203 -12.08 3.20 1.54
N SER A 204 -12.77 2.26 2.18
CA SER A 204 -13.07 2.31 3.62
C SER A 204 -11.80 2.10 4.45
N LEU A 205 -10.94 1.16 4.05
CA LEU A 205 -9.65 0.90 4.70
C LEU A 205 -8.72 2.11 4.61
N LEU A 206 -8.71 2.82 3.47
CA LEU A 206 -7.97 4.07 3.31
C LEU A 206 -8.43 5.13 4.32
N ILE A 207 -9.74 5.35 4.41
CA ILE A 207 -10.33 6.33 5.33
C ILE A 207 -10.05 5.92 6.79
N SER A 208 -10.18 4.64 7.11
CA SER A 208 -9.89 4.10 8.44
C SER A 208 -8.43 4.30 8.84
N ALA A 209 -7.49 4.06 7.94
CA ALA A 209 -6.06 4.25 8.20
C ALA A 209 -5.72 5.73 8.43
N LEU A 210 -6.27 6.64 7.63
CA LEU A 210 -6.12 8.09 7.83
C LEU A 210 -6.75 8.56 9.14
N GLY A 211 -7.95 8.09 9.47
CA GLY A 211 -8.61 8.42 10.73
C GLY A 211 -7.82 7.90 11.94
N THR A 212 -7.21 6.72 11.81
CA THR A 212 -6.33 6.15 12.83
C THR A 212 -5.09 7.00 13.04
N LEU A 213 -4.45 7.44 11.95
CA LEU A 213 -3.30 8.35 12.00
C LEU A 213 -3.64 9.67 12.71
N LEU A 214 -4.77 10.28 12.35
CA LEU A 214 -5.28 11.50 12.98
C LEU A 214 -5.56 11.31 14.47
N THR A 215 -6.25 10.21 14.83
CA THR A 215 -6.58 9.90 16.23
C THR A 215 -5.33 9.74 17.09
N TYR A 216 -4.35 8.97 16.61
CA TYR A 216 -3.08 8.82 17.32
C TYR A 216 -2.28 10.13 17.36
N GLY A 217 -2.29 10.93 16.29
CA GLY A 217 -1.67 12.25 16.28
C GLY A 217 -2.25 13.17 17.36
N ILE A 218 -3.58 13.23 17.48
CA ILE A 218 -4.27 14.00 18.53
C ILE A 218 -3.90 13.46 19.91
N LEU A 219 -3.92 12.14 20.11
CA LEU A 219 -3.60 11.52 21.40
C LEU A 219 -2.19 11.90 21.86
N VAL A 220 -1.21 11.80 20.96
CA VAL A 220 0.19 12.14 21.25
C VAL A 220 0.35 13.63 21.53
N ALA A 221 -0.28 14.51 20.75
CA ALA A 221 -0.29 15.95 21.00
C ALA A 221 -0.87 16.29 22.38
N THR A 222 -1.98 15.65 22.75
CA THR A 222 -2.66 15.87 24.03
C THR A 222 -1.81 15.40 25.21
N LEU A 223 -1.21 14.20 25.12
CA LEU A 223 -0.29 13.68 26.14
C LEU A 223 0.97 14.54 26.28
N GLY A 224 1.51 15.03 25.16
CA GLY A 224 2.64 15.96 25.15
C GLY A 224 2.33 17.26 25.90
N ALA A 225 1.15 17.85 25.67
CA ALA A 225 0.72 19.07 26.35
C ALA A 225 0.54 18.86 27.87
N MET A 226 -0.03 17.73 28.30
CA MET A 226 -0.22 17.41 29.71
C MET A 226 1.11 17.25 30.46
N ASN A 227 2.10 16.60 29.84
CA ASN A 227 3.42 16.42 30.45
C ASN A 227 4.21 17.74 30.52
N GLY A 228 4.07 18.61 29.51
CA GLY A 228 4.67 19.95 29.55
C GLY A 228 4.06 20.87 30.61
N SER A 229 2.77 20.72 30.92
CA SER A 229 2.10 21.52 31.95
C SER A 229 2.36 21.05 33.39
N ARG A 230 2.92 19.86 33.59
CA ARG A 230 3.23 19.29 34.91
C ARG A 230 4.67 19.49 35.35
N SER A 231 5.52 20.04 34.47
CA SER A 231 6.93 20.37 34.75
C SER A 231 7.18 21.88 34.96
N ASN A 232 6.11 22.67 35.07
CA ASN A 232 6.13 24.06 35.55
C ASN A 232 5.44 24.13 36.91
#